data_AF-I9JDT6-F1
#
_entry.id   AF-I9JDT6-F1
#
_cell.length_a   1.000
_cell.length_b   1.000
_cell.length_c   1.000
_cell.angle_alpha   90.00
_cell.angle_beta   90.00
_cell.angle_gamma   90.00
#
_symmetry.space_group_name_H-M   'P 1'
#
loop_
_entity.id
_entity.type
_entity.pdbx_description
1 polymer ?
#
loop_
_entity_poly.entity_id
_entity_poly.type
_entity_poly.pdbx_seq_one_letter_code
_entity_poly.pdbx_strand_id
1 'polypeptide(L)' 'MEAKFKKGQSVRITKRNGEVIDGVIRDWDYNICTFGREYNVDYMKDGQVWTVICVPEDAIQELR' A
#
# COMPACT_ATOMS: atom_id res chain seq x y z
N MET A 1 -17.48 -6.45 1.15
CA MET A 1 -16.58 -5.84 0.16
C MET A 1 -15.27 -6.61 0.22
N GLU A 2 -14.75 -7.11 -0.90
CA GLU A 2 -13.47 -7.81 -0.92
C GLU A 2 -12.32 -6.84 -1.17
N ALA A 3 -11.18 -7.15 -0.56
CA ALA A 3 -9.93 -6.42 -0.75
C ALA A 3 -9.27 -6.88 -2.06
N LYS A 4 -8.75 -5.93 -2.85
CA LYS A 4 -8.02 -6.24 -4.09
C LYS A 4 -6.67 -6.86 -3.77
N PHE A 5 -5.96 -6.29 -2.80
CA PHE A 5 -4.66 -6.81 -2.34
C PHE A 5 -4.81 -7.49 -0.98
N LYS A 6 -4.05 -8.57 -0.78
CA LYS A 6 -4.11 -9.38 0.45
C LYS A 6 -2.95 -9.07 1.37
N LYS A 7 -3.16 -9.17 2.68
CA LYS A 7 -2.08 -9.10 3.68
C LYS A 7 -0.96 -10.07 3.31
N GLY A 8 0.28 -9.59 3.32
CA GLY A 8 1.46 -10.36 2.93
C GLY A 8 1.78 -10.34 1.43
N GLN A 9 0.94 -9.72 0.59
CA GLN A 9 1.21 -9.60 -0.84
C GLN A 9 2.30 -8.57 -1.11
N SER A 10 3.28 -8.94 -1.93
CA SER A 10 4.30 -8.02 -2.44
C SER A 10 3.70 -7.07 -3.47
N VAL A 11 3.93 -5.78 -3.27
CA VAL A 11 3.40 -4.72 -4.12
C VAL A 11 4.43 -3.63 -4.36
N ARG A 12 4.22 -2.87 -5.43
CA ARG A 12 4.92 -1.64 -5.73
C ARG A 12 3.97 -0.47 -5.58
N ILE A 13 4.38 0.57 -4.87
CA ILE A 13 3.58 1.79 -4.74
C ILE A 13 4.31 2.98 -5.33
N THR A 14 3.55 3.90 -5.93
CA THR A 14 4.05 5.18 -6.44
C THR A 14 3.58 6.29 -5.52
N LYS A 15 4.51 6.96 -4.84
CA LYS A 15 4.23 8.12 -4.01
C LYS A 15 3.91 9.35 -4.87
N ARG A 16 3.28 10.35 -4.26
CA ARG A 16 2.90 11.61 -4.94
C ARG A 16 4.09 12.38 -5.53
N ASN A 17 5.27 12.25 -4.95
CA ASN A 17 6.51 12.86 -5.45
C ASN A 17 7.15 12.05 -6.60
N GLY A 18 6.52 10.98 -7.07
CA GLY A 18 7.03 10.08 -8.10
C GLY A 18 8.01 9.02 -7.58
N GLU A 19 8.35 9.03 -6.29
CA GLU A 19 9.17 7.98 -5.68
C GLU A 19 8.41 6.65 -5.70
N VAL A 20 9.08 5.60 -6.17
CA VAL A 20 8.53 4.26 -6.23
C VAL A 20 9.18 3.43 -5.13
N ILE A 21 8.37 2.72 -4.35
CA ILE A 21 8.87 1.80 -3.33
C ILE A 21 8.20 0.43 -3.49
N ASP A 22 8.98 -0.62 -3.27
CA ASP A 22 8.47 -1.98 -3.15
C ASP A 22 8.23 -2.29 -1.67
N GLY A 23 7.15 -3.01 -1.39
CA GLY A 23 6.74 -3.32 -0.03
C GLY A 23 5.76 -4.49 0.03
N VAL A 24 5.20 -4.68 1.21
CA VAL A 24 4.27 -5.77 1.51
C VAL A 24 3.00 -5.19 2.13
N ILE A 25 1.84 -5.64 1.67
CA ILE A 25 0.56 -5.21 2.25
C ILE A 25 0.47 -5.67 3.71
N ARG A 26 0.33 -4.72 4.62
CA ARG A 26 0.10 -4.98 6.04
C ARG A 26 -1.38 -5.24 6.33
N ASP A 27 -2.24 -4.33 5.87
CA ASP A 27 -3.69 -4.36 6.00
C ASP A 27 -4.33 -3.32 5.06
N TRP A 28 -5.66 -3.20 5.12
CA TRP A 28 -6.45 -2.23 4.35
C TRP A 28 -7.64 -1.74 5.17
N ASP A 29 -8.10 -0.55 4.83
CA ASP A 29 -9.30 0.05 5.40
C ASP A 29 -10.17 0.66 4.27
N TYR A 30 -11.45 0.86 4.59
CA TYR A 30 -12.40 1.54 3.74
C TYR A 30 -12.58 2.98 4.21
N ASN A 31 -12.12 3.93 3.41
CA ASN A 31 -12.26 5.35 3.72
C ASN A 31 -13.71 5.79 3.46
N ILE A 32 -14.46 6.04 4.53
CA ILE A 32 -15.88 6.44 4.46
C ILE A 32 -16.10 7.86 3.89
N CYS A 33 -15.07 8.70 3.85
CA CYS A 33 -15.16 10.06 3.31
C CYS A 33 -15.02 10.06 1.78
N THR A 34 -14.20 9.17 1.23
CA THR A 34 -13.93 9.07 -0.21
C THR A 34 -14.59 7.87 -0.86
N PHE A 35 -15.17 6.97 -0.06
CA PHE A 35 -15.71 5.67 -0.48
C PHE A 35 -14.68 4.77 -1.18
N GLY A 36 -13.39 5.05 -0.99
CA GLY A 36 -12.25 4.34 -1.58
C GLY A 36 -11.62 3.33 -0.61
N ARG A 37 -10.84 2.40 -1.16
CA ARG A 37 -9.99 1.49 -0.38
C ARG A 37 -8.60 2.10 -0.24
N GLU A 38 -8.08 2.02 0.97
CA GLU A 38 -6.74 2.46 1.31
C GLU A 38 -5.98 1.31 1.97
N TYR A 39 -4.68 1.22 1.70
CA TYR A 39 -3.83 0.15 2.18
C TYR A 39 -2.68 0.71 3.01
N ASN A 40 -2.25 -0.08 3.99
CA ASN A 40 -1.01 0.15 4.70
C ASN A 40 0.06 -0.79 4.13
N VAL A 41 1.21 -0.24 3.76
CA VAL A 41 2.30 -0.97 3.08
C VAL A 41 3.57 -0.87 3.89
N ASP A 42 4.10 -2.02 4.30
CA ASP A 42 5.39 -2.13 4.97
C ASP A 42 6.52 -2.16 3.95
N TYR A 43 7.56 -1.38 4.18
CA TYR A 43 8.75 -1.32 3.35
C TYR A 43 10.01 -1.14 4.19
N MET A 44 11.15 -1.60 3.67
CA MET A 44 12.44 -1.44 4.32
C MET A 44 13.06 -0.10 3.93
N LYS A 45 13.51 0.65 4.94
CA LYS A 45 14.31 1.86 4.74
C LYS A 45 15.32 1.97 5.88
N ASP A 46 16.59 2.17 5.52
CA ASP A 46 17.69 2.35 6.46
C ASP A 46 17.80 1.20 7.50
N GLY A 47 17.53 -0.04 7.08
CA GLY A 47 17.57 -1.22 7.94
C GLY A 47 16.39 -1.36 8.91
N GLN A 48 15.40 -0.47 8.83
CA GLN A 48 14.18 -0.50 9.65
C GLN A 48 12.94 -0.70 8.78
N VAL A 49 11.91 -1.31 9.37
CA VAL A 49 10.59 -1.43 8.74
C VAL A 49 9.81 -0.14 8.98
N TRP A 50 9.38 0.48 7.90
CA TRP A 50 8.49 1.63 7.90
C TRP A 50 7.16 1.25 7.26
N THR A 51 6.10 1.98 7.60
CA THR A 51 4.78 1.77 7.02
C THR A 51 4.33 3.04 6.32
N VAL A 52 3.97 2.93 5.04
CA VAL A 52 3.20 3.97 4.36
C VAL A 52 1.73 3.69 4.60
N ILE A 53 1.04 4.65 5.17
CA ILE A 53 -0.39 4.55 5.51
C ILE A 53 -1.25 5.25 4.47
N CYS A 54 -2.53 4.87 4.42
CA CYS A 54 -3.53 5.51 3.57
C CYS A 54 -3.14 5.52 2.07
N VAL A 55 -2.49 4.46 1.58
CA VAL A 55 -2.12 4.35 0.17
C VAL A 55 -3.36 4.04 -0.66
N PRO A 56 -3.78 4.90 -1.60
CA PRO A 56 -4.97 4.65 -2.39
C PRO A 56 -4.74 3.48 -3.35
N GLU A 57 -5.79 2.70 -3.60
CA GLU A 57 -5.71 1.46 -4.39
C GLU A 57 -5.12 1.63 -5.81
N ASP A 58 -5.28 2.81 -6.41
CA ASP A 58 -4.79 3.15 -7.76
C ASP A 58 -3.27 3.44 -7.80
N ALA A 59 -2.66 3.75 -6.66
CA ALA A 59 -1.23 3.95 -6.52
C ALA A 59 -0.44 2.63 -6.34
N ILE A 60 -1.13 1.48 -6.28
CA ILE A 60 -0.57 0.17 -5.95
C ILE A 60 -0.59 -0.75 -7.17
N GLN A 61 0.54 -1.42 -7.43
CA GLN A 61 0.72 -2.42 -8.46
C GLN A 61 1.15 -3.75 -7.85
N GLU A 62 0.60 -4.85 -8.34
CA GLU A 62 1.04 -6.19 -7.96
C GLU A 62 2.42 -6.49 -8.57
N LEU A 63 3.34 -7.00 -7.75
CA LEU A 63 4.59 -7.56 -8.22
C LEU A 63 4.35 -9.04 -8.55
N ARG A 64 4.45 -9.40 -9.83
CA ARG A 64 4.38 -10.78 -10.31
C ARG A 64 5.69 -11.53 -10.08
#